data_AF-A0A6L9ZIM4-F1
#
_entry.id   AF-A0A6L9ZIM4-F1
#
_cell.length_a   1.000
_cell.length_b   1.000
_cell.length_c   1.000
_cell.angle_alpha   90.00
_cell.angle_beta   90.00
_cell.angle_gamma   90.00
#
_symmetry.space_group_name_H-M   'P 1'
#
loop_
_entity.id
_entity.type
_entity.pdbx_description
1 polymer ?
#
loop_
_entity_poly.entity_id
_entity_poly.type
_entity_poly.pdbx_seq_one_letter_code
_entity_poly.pdbx_strand_id
1 'polypeptide(L)' 'MNKVVVGLSGGVDSSVAAATLYHKGYEVVGLTLWLMKGKGQCCSEGMVDAAFICEQLGIPHHIVDSRDVFQ' A
#
# COMPACT_ATOMS: atom_id res chain seq x y z
N MET A 1 9.07 20.35 0.61
CA MET A 1 8.79 18.96 1.02
C MET A 1 7.87 18.36 -0.02
N ASN A 2 8.22 17.24 -0.64
CA ASN A 2 7.39 16.65 -1.70
C ASN A 2 6.54 15.53 -1.09
N LYS A 3 5.24 15.54 -1.41
CA LYS A 3 4.28 14.51 -1.02
C LYS A 3 4.29 13.39 -2.04
N VAL A 4 4.36 12.14 -1.59
CA VAL A 4 4.46 10.96 -2.46
C VAL A 4 3.45 9.90 -2.03
N VAL A 5 2.68 9.42 -3.01
CA VAL A 5 1.81 8.25 -2.83
C VAL A 5 2.58 7.01 -3.28
N VAL A 6 2.62 5.98 -2.44
CA VAL A 6 3.26 4.70 -2.75
C VAL A 6 2.19 3.63 -2.85
N GLY A 7 2.15 2.93 -3.99
CA GLY A 7 1.31 1.76 -4.17
C GLY A 7 1.85 0.59 -3.33
N LEU A 8 1.06 0.09 -2.39
CA LEU A 8 1.41 -0.99 -1.48
C LEU A 8 0.58 -2.24 -1.78
N SER A 9 1.25 -3.30 -2.21
CA SER A 9 0.64 -4.62 -2.43
C SER A 9 0.73 -5.54 -1.21
N GLY A 10 1.51 -5.14 -0.20
CA GLY A 10 1.95 -5.98 0.92
C GLY A 10 3.29 -6.67 0.67
N GLY A 11 3.82 -6.60 -0.56
CA GLY A 11 5.12 -7.17 -0.90
C GLY A 11 6.30 -6.33 -0.41
N VAL A 12 7.44 -6.99 -0.22
CA VAL A 12 8.68 -6.40 0.30
C VAL A 12 9.17 -5.20 -0.51
N ASP A 13 9.07 -5.24 -1.84
CA ASP A 13 9.57 -4.16 -2.70
C ASP A 13 8.85 -2.84 -2.44
N SER A 14 7.52 -2.90 -2.38
CA SER A 14 6.67 -1.73 -2.12
C SER A 14 6.85 -1.18 -0.70
N SER A 15 7.03 -2.07 0.28
CA SER A 15 7.29 -1.72 1.68
C SER A 15 8.65 -1.03 1.85
N VAL A 16 9.70 -1.56 1.24
CA VAL A 16 11.05 -0.95 1.27
C VAL A 16 11.06 0.39 0.56
N ALA A 17 10.32 0.54 -0.55
CA ALA A 17 10.17 1.82 -1.24
C ALA A 17 9.52 2.88 -0.33
N ALA A 18 8.42 2.54 0.36
CA ALA A 18 7.75 3.43 1.29
C ALA A 18 8.65 3.84 2.47
N ALA A 19 9.30 2.85 3.12
CA ALA A 19 10.23 3.11 4.23
C ALA A 19 11.42 3.99 3.81
N THR A 20 11.97 3.75 2.62
CA THR A 20 13.09 4.53 2.09
C THR A 20 12.70 6.00 1.89
N LEU A 21 11.51 6.26 1.32
CA LEU A 21 11.02 7.61 1.11
C LEU A 21 10.72 8.30 2.44
N TYR A 22 10.12 7.57 3.39
CA TYR A 22 9.85 8.06 4.75
C TYR A 22 11.15 8.50 5.44
N HIS A 23 12.18 7.64 5.45
CA HIS A 23 13.48 7.97 6.06
C HIS A 23 14.24 9.09 5.34
N LYS A 24 13.93 9.35 4.07
CA LYS A 24 14.45 10.51 3.31
C LYS A 24 13.69 11.82 3.60
N GLY A 25 12.68 11.81 4.47
CA GLY A 25 11.92 13.00 4.88
C GLY A 25 10.79 13.38 3.93
N TYR A 26 10.31 12.47 3.08
CA TYR A 26 9.12 12.70 2.25
C TYR A 26 7.84 12.57 3.09
N GLU A 27 6.80 13.31 2.71
CA GLU A 27 5.45 13.06 3.21
C GLU A 27 4.86 11.88 2.43
N VAL A 28 4.98 10.67 2.99
CA VAL A 28 4.55 9.44 2.34
C VAL A 28 3.11 9.12 2.71
N VAL A 29 2.33 8.69 1.71
CA VAL A 29 0.98 8.13 1.87
C VAL A 29 0.95 6.76 1.20
N GLY A 30 0.55 5.72 1.91
CA GLY A 30 0.35 4.37 1.38
C GLY A 30 -1.01 4.23 0.70
N LEU A 31 -1.05 3.55 -0.45
CA LEU A 31 -2.29 3.25 -1.16
C LEU A 31 -2.31 1.80 -1.66
N THR A 32 -3.35 1.04 -1.32
CA THR A 32 -3.54 -0.33 -1.79
C THR A 32 -4.74 -0.39 -2.74
N LEU A 33 -4.53 -0.97 -3.93
CA LEU A 33 -5.60 -1.20 -4.90
C LEU A 33 -6.22 -2.58 -4.67
N TRP A 34 -7.54 -2.62 -4.49
CA TRP A 34 -8.29 -3.86 -4.53
C TRP A 34 -8.74 -4.11 -5.97
N LEU A 35 -8.16 -5.13 -6.61
CA LEU A 35 -8.26 -5.32 -8.05
C LEU A 35 -9.12 -6.51 -8.49
N MET A 36 -9.23 -7.58 -7.69
CA MET A 36 -9.89 -8.83 -8.12
C MET A 36 -11.15 -9.17 -7.32
N LYS A 37 -12.16 -9.74 -8.01
CA LYS A 37 -13.37 -10.36 -7.42
C LYS A 37 -13.19 -11.89 -7.41
N GLY A 38 -13.43 -12.56 -6.28
CA GLY A 38 -13.46 -14.04 -6.20
C GLY A 38 -12.76 -14.65 -4.98
N LYS A 39 -13.02 -15.94 -4.70
CA LYS A 39 -12.35 -16.72 -3.65
C LYS A 39 -10.98 -17.20 -4.14
N GLY A 40 -9.99 -16.33 -4.02
CA GLY A 40 -8.56 -16.59 -4.29
C GLY A 40 -7.75 -15.61 -3.46
N GLN A 41 -7.59 -15.95 -2.17
CA GLN A 41 -7.11 -15.08 -1.06
C GLN A 41 -5.64 -14.63 -1.14
N CYS A 42 -5.02 -14.55 -2.33
CA CYS A 42 -3.68 -13.96 -2.44
C CYS A 42 -3.69 -12.45 -2.06
N CYS A 43 -4.84 -11.79 -2.07
CA CYS A 43 -4.96 -10.36 -1.79
C CYS A 43 -5.41 -9.99 -0.36
N SER A 44 -5.83 -10.94 0.49
CA SER A 44 -6.21 -10.59 1.88
C SER A 44 -5.01 -10.38 2.78
N GLU A 45 -3.98 -11.23 2.65
CA GLU A 45 -2.75 -11.11 3.44
C GLU A 45 -1.97 -9.86 3.04
N GLY A 46 -1.80 -9.61 1.73
CA GLY A 46 -1.09 -8.43 1.25
C GLY A 46 -1.73 -7.09 1.67
N MET A 47 -3.05 -7.02 1.78
CA MET A 47 -3.72 -5.83 2.32
C MET A 47 -3.43 -5.62 3.81
N VAL A 48 -3.34 -6.71 4.59
CA VAL A 48 -2.97 -6.66 6.01
C VAL A 48 -1.50 -6.26 6.16
N ASP A 49 -0.60 -6.83 5.37
CA ASP A 49 0.82 -6.48 5.39
C ASP A 49 1.06 -5.02 4.97
N ALA A 50 0.32 -4.53 3.98
CA ALA A 50 0.34 -3.13 3.57
C ALA A 50 -0.16 -2.18 4.67
N ALA A 51 -1.19 -2.57 5.42
CA ALA A 51 -1.67 -1.82 6.57
C ALA A 51 -0.64 -1.82 7.70
N PHE A 52 -0.04 -2.99 7.98
CA PHE A 52 0.97 -3.15 9.02
C PHE A 52 2.20 -2.28 8.78
N ILE A 53 2.74 -2.24 7.55
CA ILE A 53 3.89 -1.38 7.27
C ILE A 53 3.55 0.11 7.40
N CYS A 54 2.34 0.52 7.02
CA CYS A 54 1.90 1.91 7.19
C CYS A 54 1.78 2.28 8.66
N GLU A 55 1.25 1.38 9.49
CA GLU A 55 1.15 1.54 10.95
C GLU A 55 2.55 1.67 11.57
N GLN A 56 3.48 0.79 11.21
CA GLN A 56 4.87 0.83 11.71
C GLN A 56 5.59 2.13 11.36
N LEU A 57 5.36 2.67 10.16
CA LEU A 57 5.95 3.94 9.71
C LEU A 57 5.18 5.16 10.22
N GLY A 58 3.98 4.98 10.77
CA GLY A 58 3.11 6.10 11.19
C GLY A 58 2.61 6.94 10.01
N ILE A 59 2.40 6.33 8.84
CA ILE A 59 1.95 7.02 7.62
C ILE A 59 0.47 6.70 7.29
N PRO A 60 -0.27 7.62 6.64
CA PRO A 60 -1.64 7.35 6.23
C PRO A 60 -1.72 6.20 5.22
N HIS A 61 -2.74 5.35 5.35
CA HIS A 61 -3.03 4.25 4.43
C HIS A 61 -4.44 4.38 3.85
N HIS A 62 -4.56 4.25 2.53
CA HIS A 62 -5.83 4.23 1.83
C HIS A 62 -6.00 2.94 1.05
N ILE A 63 -7.22 2.41 1.03
CA ILE A 63 -7.60 1.29 0.18
C ILE A 63 -8.58 1.81 -0.85
N VAL A 64 -8.31 1.55 -2.12
CA VAL A 64 -9.17 1.94 -3.24
C VAL A 64 -9.69 0.70 -3.92
N ASP A 65 -11.01 0.54 -3.94
CA ASP A 65 -11.67 -0.46 -4.75
C ASP A 65 -11.62 -0.05 -6.21
N SER A 66 -10.88 -0.80 -7.01
CA SER A 66 -10.75 -0.58 -8.46
C SER A 66 -11.20 -1.80 -9.25
N ARG A 67 -11.91 -2.74 -8.62
CA ARG A 67 -12.32 -3.99 -9.29
C ARG A 67 -13.18 -3.76 -10.52
N ASP A 68 -13.96 -2.69 -10.55
CA ASP A 68 -14.80 -2.35 -11.71
C ASP A 68 -13.99 -1.78 -12.89
N VAL A 69 -12.81 -1.21 -12.63
CA VAL A 69 -11.92 -0.63 -13.65
C VAL A 69 -11.08 -1.71 -14.35
N PHE A 70 -10.82 -2.82 -13.66
CA PHE A 70 -9.90 -3.89 -14.11
C PHE A 70 -10.63 -5.21 -14.43
N GLN A 71 -11.89 -5.15 -14.88
CA GLN A 71 -12.68 -6.33 -15.30
C GLN A 71 -12.33 -6.82 -16.70
#